data_AF-A0A836GX45-F1
#
_entry.id   AF-A0A836GX45-F1
#
_cell.length_a   1.000
_cell.length_b   1.000
_cell.length_c   1.000
_cell.angle_alpha   90.00
_cell.angle_beta   90.00
_cell.angle_gamma   90.00
#
_symmetry.space_group_name_H-M   'P 1'
#
loop_
_entity.id
_entity.type
_entity.pdbx_description
1 polymer ?
#
loop_
_entity_poly.entity_id
_entity_poly.type
_entity_poly.pdbx_seq_one_letter_code
_entity_poly.pdbx_strand_id
1 'polypeptide(L)'
;MFAVRCPAALLWHPSVHHGLLLLRALGQRHTLLLDPHTTLRGRFSAPLLSECAGEIRIQVPLAHDEASCPAGASTESSVVLHRAEDLLHVVGPPPRSGHDLGAGSATQPGVFTPLLEYLEASTVSNHVTSAIDALLVSLNAGDLETMRQTHARVMELMERLEAAITDESLSEAHQADEKEPLSTWPLFCTLQFLIEEGGMLTSAFPRTHKAYTRLCHSSKAVSQHRRLVQRTVDQLLDVGGSSDTHPSQGARVELNFPAKGFLRDVQRHLALYNRSMEERTTDGVSGEKGPLNSRASGGRLGIQAVQARLPWTLQARPLRKG
;
A
#
# COMPACT_ATOMS: atom_id res chain seq x y z
N MET A 1 -12.98 14.59 20.20
CA MET A 1 -12.75 14.37 18.75
C MET A 1 -11.49 13.54 18.57
N PHE A 2 -11.46 12.60 17.61
CA PHE A 2 -10.26 11.81 17.32
C PHE A 2 -9.22 12.64 16.55
N ALA A 3 -7.94 12.37 16.76
CA ALA A 3 -6.86 12.99 15.98
C ALA A 3 -5.82 11.95 15.58
N VAL A 4 -5.48 11.88 14.30
CA VAL A 4 -4.35 11.09 13.81
C VAL A 4 -3.15 12.04 13.75
N ARG A 5 -2.17 11.80 14.63
CA ARG A 5 -0.89 12.51 14.68
C ARG A 5 0.14 11.75 13.85
N CYS A 6 0.77 12.45 12.92
CA CYS A 6 1.73 11.87 12.00
C CYS A 6 2.87 12.88 11.71
N PRO A 7 4.13 12.45 11.74
CA PRO A 7 5.24 13.15 11.08
C PRO A 7 4.86 13.54 9.65
N ALA A 8 5.09 14.79 9.23
CA ALA A 8 4.71 15.22 7.87
C ALA A 8 5.43 14.39 6.78
N ALA A 9 6.66 13.95 7.08
CA ALA A 9 7.46 13.07 6.23
C ALA A 9 6.95 11.61 6.13
N LEU A 10 5.92 11.23 6.90
CA LEU A 10 5.29 9.91 6.87
C LEU A 10 3.87 9.93 6.30
N LEU A 11 3.46 11.03 5.66
CA LEU A 11 2.10 11.14 5.11
C LEU A 11 1.78 10.07 4.07
N TRP A 12 2.78 9.57 3.35
CA TRP A 12 2.68 8.47 2.38
C TRP A 12 2.38 7.10 3.00
N HIS A 13 2.50 6.97 4.33
CA HIS A 13 2.45 5.68 4.99
C HIS A 13 1.02 5.11 5.05
N PRO A 14 0.79 3.83 4.66
CA PRO A 14 -0.55 3.25 4.55
C PRO A 14 -1.34 3.28 5.87
N SER A 15 -0.68 3.15 7.02
CA SER A 15 -1.36 3.20 8.34
C SER A 15 -2.04 4.52 8.65
N VAL A 16 -1.52 5.66 8.15
CA VAL A 16 -2.17 6.98 8.32
C VAL A 16 -3.52 6.96 7.62
N HIS A 17 -3.53 6.53 6.37
CA HIS A 17 -4.73 6.45 5.56
C HIS A 17 -5.71 5.40 6.10
N HIS A 18 -5.21 4.26 6.59
CA HIS A 18 -6.05 3.23 7.21
C HIS A 18 -6.76 3.78 8.45
N GLY A 19 -6.06 4.45 9.36
CA GLY A 19 -6.67 5.07 10.54
C GLY A 19 -7.74 6.11 10.19
N LEU A 20 -7.47 6.99 9.22
CA LEU A 20 -8.41 8.02 8.78
C LEU A 20 -9.65 7.43 8.10
N LEU A 21 -9.49 6.45 7.21
CA LEU A 21 -10.60 5.78 6.53
C LEU A 21 -11.41 4.92 7.50
N LEU A 22 -10.78 4.27 8.48
CA LEU A 22 -11.48 3.52 9.51
C LEU A 22 -12.31 4.43 10.40
N LEU A 23 -11.76 5.55 10.90
CA LEU A 23 -12.51 6.53 11.68
C LEU A 23 -13.70 7.10 10.90
N ARG A 24 -13.55 7.29 9.58
CA ARG A 24 -14.63 7.68 8.68
C ARG A 24 -15.69 6.60 8.57
N ALA A 25 -15.29 5.34 8.38
CA ALA A 25 -16.21 4.21 8.28
C ALA A 25 -17.00 3.99 9.59
N LEU A 26 -16.36 4.25 10.74
CA LEU A 26 -16.97 4.24 12.07
C LEU A 26 -17.85 5.48 12.36
N GLY A 27 -17.94 6.44 11.44
CA GLY A 27 -18.75 7.65 11.61
C GLY A 27 -18.21 8.63 12.66
N GLN A 28 -16.97 8.47 13.09
CA GLN A 28 -16.36 9.29 14.13
C GLN A 28 -15.79 10.58 13.56
N ARG A 29 -15.98 11.70 14.28
CA ARG A 29 -15.32 12.98 13.94
C ARG A 29 -13.82 12.87 14.20
N HIS A 30 -13.02 13.09 13.16
CA HIS A 30 -11.57 12.96 13.19
C HIS A 30 -10.85 14.10 12.44
N THR A 31 -9.60 14.35 12.81
CA THR A 31 -8.69 15.27 12.13
C THR A 31 -7.31 14.64 11.94
N LEU A 32 -6.49 15.24 11.06
CA LEU A 32 -5.08 14.91 10.84
C LEU A 32 -4.23 16.06 11.41
N LEU A 33 -3.22 15.71 12.21
CA LEU A 33 -2.25 16.64 12.77
C LEU A 33 -0.87 16.25 12.23
N LEU A 34 -0.25 17.17 11.48
CA LEU A 34 1.07 16.98 10.88
C LEU A 34 2.13 17.67 11.71
N ASP A 35 3.16 16.92 12.11
CA ASP A 35 4.32 17.46 12.81
C ASP A 35 5.42 17.81 11.77
N PRO A 36 5.77 19.10 11.58
CA PRO A 36 6.70 19.53 10.51
C PRO A 36 8.18 19.24 10.82
N HIS A 37 8.56 19.09 12.09
CA HIS A 37 9.96 19.08 12.53
C HIS A 37 10.59 17.68 12.68
N THR A 38 9.98 16.66 12.09
CA THR A 38 10.45 15.28 12.18
C THR A 38 11.35 14.95 11.00
N THR A 39 12.63 14.73 11.28
CA THR A 39 13.55 14.10 10.33
C THR A 39 13.41 12.59 10.43
N LEU A 40 13.17 11.93 9.30
CA LEU A 40 13.23 10.47 9.18
C LEU A 40 14.64 10.02 9.56
N ARG A 41 14.82 9.49 10.78
CA ARG A 41 16.07 8.83 11.20
C ARG A 41 16.05 7.37 10.74
N GLY A 42 16.07 7.15 9.43
CA GLY A 42 16.19 5.82 8.85
C GLY A 42 17.65 5.34 8.87
N ARG A 43 17.87 4.06 9.23
CA ARG A 43 19.16 3.38 8.97
C ARG A 43 19.35 3.06 7.48
N PHE A 44 18.25 3.03 6.74
CA PHE A 44 18.17 2.63 5.34
C PHE A 44 17.84 3.83 4.45
N SER A 45 18.29 3.78 3.20
CA SER A 45 17.89 4.74 2.17
C SER A 45 16.40 4.64 1.82
N ALA A 46 15.85 3.42 1.82
CA ALA A 46 14.42 3.19 1.74
C ALA A 46 13.90 2.77 3.12
N PRO A 47 13.09 3.59 3.82
CA PRO A 47 12.62 3.27 5.16
C PRO A 47 11.62 2.11 5.15
N LEU A 48 11.63 1.31 6.22
CA LEU A 48 10.71 0.18 6.39
C LEU A 48 9.35 0.66 6.88
N LEU A 49 8.28 0.08 6.35
CA LEU A 49 6.90 0.40 6.70
C LEU A 49 6.62 0.04 8.16
N SER A 50 7.02 -1.14 8.62
CA SER A 50 6.80 -1.54 10.01
C SER A 50 7.49 -0.64 11.04
N GLU A 51 8.68 -0.13 10.73
CA GLU A 51 9.39 0.81 11.61
C GLU A 51 8.66 2.16 11.67
N CYS A 52 8.27 2.70 10.51
CA CYS A 52 7.56 3.98 10.42
C CYS A 52 6.14 3.94 11.01
N ALA A 53 5.48 2.78 11.01
CA ALA A 53 4.14 2.62 11.58
C ALA A 53 4.07 3.02 13.06
N GLY A 54 5.15 2.79 13.83
CA GLY A 54 5.20 3.12 15.26
C GLY A 54 5.21 4.62 15.57
N GLU A 55 5.58 5.46 14.59
CA GLU A 55 5.60 6.92 14.74
C GLU A 55 4.20 7.54 14.56
N ILE A 56 3.28 6.81 13.95
CA ILE A 56 1.89 7.25 13.73
C ILE A 56 1.09 6.97 14.99
N ARG A 57 0.36 7.98 15.47
CA ARG A 57 -0.37 7.93 16.73
C ARG A 57 -1.81 8.33 16.51
N ILE A 58 -2.75 7.54 17.01
CA ILE A 58 -4.17 7.88 16.99
C ILE A 58 -4.57 8.26 18.41
N GLN A 59 -4.94 9.52 18.59
CA GLN A 59 -5.40 10.05 19.85
C GLN A 59 -6.91 9.91 19.98
N VAL A 60 -7.30 9.26 21.05
CA VAL A 60 -8.68 9.04 21.43
C VAL A 60 -9.14 10.17 22.36
N PRO A 61 -10.30 10.79 22.12
CA PRO A 61 -10.86 11.74 23.06
C PRO A 61 -11.26 11.03 24.35
N LEU A 62 -10.90 11.60 25.51
CA LEU A 62 -11.41 11.12 26.78
C LEU A 62 -12.93 11.28 26.81
N ALA A 63 -13.67 10.23 27.17
CA ALA A 63 -15.04 10.41 27.62
C ALA A 63 -14.97 11.23 28.92
N HIS A 64 -15.66 12.38 28.98
CA HIS A 64 -15.87 13.08 30.24
C HIS A 64 -16.77 12.21 31.11
N ASP A 65 -16.18 11.34 31.94
CA ASP A 65 -16.86 10.90 33.16
C ASP A 65 -16.86 12.10 34.12
N GLU A 66 -18.01 12.77 34.22
CA GLU A 66 -18.31 13.70 35.31
C GLU A 66 -18.46 12.92 36.62
N ALA A 67 -17.37 12.34 37.13
CA ALA A 67 -17.33 11.81 38.48
C ALA A 67 -15.89 11.78 38.99
N SER A 68 -15.58 12.79 39.83
CA SER A 68 -14.49 12.81 40.80
C SER A 68 -13.05 12.67 40.28
N CYS A 69 -12.40 13.80 39.99
CA CYS A 69 -10.96 13.93 40.21
C CYS A 69 -10.68 15.27 40.90
N PRO A 70 -9.84 15.30 41.97
CA PRO A 70 -9.56 16.51 42.72
C PRO A 70 -8.68 17.45 41.92
N ALA A 71 -8.91 18.75 42.09
CA ALA A 71 -8.16 19.82 41.45
C ALA A 71 -6.66 19.71 41.76
N GLY A 72 -5.83 19.56 40.71
CA GLY A 72 -4.37 19.70 40.86
C GLY A 72 -3.47 18.83 39.97
N ALA A 73 -3.98 17.94 39.12
CA ALA A 73 -3.15 17.14 38.20
C ALA A 73 -3.47 17.46 36.73
N SER A 74 -2.83 18.48 36.18
CA SER A 74 -2.85 18.73 34.73
C SER A 74 -1.86 17.82 34.02
N THR A 75 -2.31 16.62 33.67
CA THR A 75 -1.76 15.87 32.54
C THR A 75 -2.96 15.34 31.76
N GLU A 76 -3.25 15.97 30.62
CA GLU A 76 -4.26 15.51 29.66
C GLU A 76 -3.96 14.05 29.28
N SER A 77 -4.67 13.09 29.87
CA SER A 77 -4.43 11.66 29.66
C SER A 77 -5.12 11.14 28.41
N SER A 78 -4.79 11.66 27.23
CA SER A 78 -5.29 11.10 25.97
C SER A 78 -4.75 9.66 25.77
N VAL A 79 -5.62 8.69 25.50
CA VAL A 79 -5.19 7.34 25.10
C VAL A 79 -4.59 7.41 23.70
N VAL A 80 -3.37 6.88 23.56
CA VAL A 80 -2.64 6.83 22.29
C VAL A 80 -2.66 5.40 21.77
N LEU A 81 -3.19 5.22 20.56
CA LEU A 81 -3.17 3.96 19.83
C LEU A 81 -2.12 4.01 18.73
N HIS A 82 -1.45 2.88 18.50
CA HIS A 82 -0.45 2.73 17.45
C HIS A 82 -0.95 1.88 16.28
N ARG A 83 -2.03 1.10 16.46
CA ARG A 83 -2.68 0.34 15.40
C ARG A 83 -4.09 0.86 15.16
N ALA A 84 -4.48 0.91 13.90
CA ALA A 84 -5.85 1.28 13.53
C ALA A 84 -6.86 0.24 14.04
N GLU A 85 -6.48 -1.03 14.07
CA GLU A 85 -7.29 -2.14 14.59
C GLU A 85 -7.78 -1.88 16.03
N ASP A 86 -6.93 -1.25 16.86
CA ASP A 86 -7.24 -0.95 18.25
C ASP A 86 -8.43 0.03 18.40
N LEU A 87 -8.75 0.79 17.35
CA LEU A 87 -9.92 1.67 17.34
C LEU A 87 -11.23 0.90 17.48
N LEU A 88 -11.27 -0.35 17.05
CA LEU A 88 -12.47 -1.19 17.15
C LEU A 88 -12.79 -1.55 18.60
N HIS A 89 -11.77 -1.62 19.45
CA HIS A 89 -11.95 -1.85 20.89
C HIS A 89 -12.42 -0.59 21.63
N VAL A 90 -12.02 0.59 21.15
CA VAL A 90 -12.28 1.87 21.81
C VAL A 90 -13.61 2.49 21.40
N VAL A 91 -13.98 2.40 20.13
CA VAL A 91 -15.19 3.06 19.62
C VAL A 91 -16.46 2.32 20.07
N GLY A 92 -16.36 1.03 20.42
CA GLY A 92 -17.49 0.20 20.83
C GLY A 92 -18.58 0.08 19.74
N PRO A 93 -19.52 -0.88 19.85
CA PRO A 93 -20.69 -0.87 18.98
C PRO A 93 -21.50 0.41 19.24
N PRO A 94 -22.13 1.01 18.22
CA PRO A 94 -22.93 2.22 18.40
C PRO A 94 -24.00 1.99 19.47
N PRO A 95 -24.29 2.97 20.35
CA PRO A 95 -25.39 2.84 21.29
C PRO A 95 -26.67 2.64 20.50
N ARG A 96 -27.27 1.45 20.63
CA ARG A 96 -28.63 1.21 20.15
C ARG A 96 -29.52 2.21 20.86
N SER A 97 -30.22 3.01 20.07
CA SER A 97 -31.28 3.87 20.56
C SER A 97 -32.33 3.02 21.29
N GLY A 98 -32.46 3.24 22.60
CA GLY A 98 -33.66 2.90 23.38
C GLY A 98 -33.66 1.53 24.04
N HIS A 99 -33.78 1.57 25.38
CA HIS A 99 -34.40 0.58 26.26
C HIS A 99 -33.92 -0.89 26.19
N ASP A 100 -33.06 -1.29 27.12
CA ASP A 100 -33.56 -1.92 28.35
C ASP A 100 -32.40 -2.30 29.28
N LEU A 101 -32.52 -1.85 30.54
CA LEU A 101 -31.75 -2.37 31.66
C LEU A 101 -32.26 -3.78 31.97
N GLY A 102 -31.38 -4.78 31.79
CA GLY A 102 -31.54 -6.08 32.44
C GLY A 102 -32.02 -7.21 31.55
N ALA A 103 -31.10 -7.82 30.81
CA ALA A 103 -31.01 -9.26 30.61
C ALA A 103 -29.74 -9.57 29.81
N GLY A 104 -28.95 -10.53 30.28
CA GLY A 104 -27.68 -10.92 29.65
C GLY A 104 -27.87 -11.19 28.15
N SER A 105 -27.13 -10.48 27.30
CA SER A 105 -27.21 -10.71 25.87
C SER A 105 -26.42 -11.96 25.51
N ALA A 106 -27.15 -13.04 25.26
CA ALA A 106 -26.69 -14.17 24.49
C ALA A 106 -25.99 -13.70 23.20
N THR A 107 -24.88 -14.36 22.90
CA THR A 107 -24.07 -14.33 21.68
C THR A 107 -24.95 -14.04 20.45
N GLN A 108 -24.82 -12.83 19.88
CA GLN A 108 -25.45 -12.44 18.62
C GLN A 108 -24.46 -12.73 17.47
N PRO A 109 -24.60 -13.84 16.73
CA PRO A 109 -23.63 -14.26 15.71
C PRO A 109 -23.51 -13.31 14.50
N GLY A 110 -24.47 -12.38 14.30
CA GLY A 110 -24.46 -11.46 13.15
C GLY A 110 -23.55 -10.24 13.25
N VAL A 111 -23.06 -9.88 14.45
CA VAL A 111 -22.17 -8.71 14.65
C VAL A 111 -20.69 -9.10 14.49
N PHE A 112 -20.36 -10.39 14.60
CA PHE A 112 -18.99 -10.89 14.53
C PHE A 112 -18.47 -11.02 13.10
N THR A 113 -19.33 -11.27 12.12
CA THR A 113 -18.96 -11.44 10.70
C THR A 113 -18.19 -10.24 10.12
N PRO A 114 -18.67 -8.98 10.22
CA PRO A 114 -17.95 -7.83 9.67
C PRO A 114 -16.64 -7.51 10.42
N LEU A 115 -16.53 -7.89 11.69
CA LEU A 115 -15.30 -7.74 12.46
C LEU A 115 -14.26 -8.79 12.05
N LEU A 116 -14.68 -10.05 11.88
CA LEU A 116 -13.81 -11.12 11.44
C LEU A 116 -13.23 -10.83 10.04
N GLU A 117 -14.09 -10.44 9.09
CA GLU A 117 -13.66 -10.04 7.75
C GLU A 117 -12.67 -8.87 7.77
N TYR A 118 -12.90 -7.89 8.65
CA TYR A 118 -11.95 -6.79 8.83
C TYR A 118 -10.60 -7.28 9.36
N LEU A 119 -10.59 -8.15 10.38
CA LEU A 119 -9.36 -8.68 10.96
C LEU A 119 -8.61 -9.53 9.94
N GLU A 120 -9.31 -10.37 9.17
CA GLU A 120 -8.73 -11.13 8.06
C GLU A 120 -8.11 -10.20 7.02
N ALA A 121 -8.84 -9.17 6.58
CA ALA A 121 -8.31 -8.18 5.65
C ALA A 121 -7.10 -7.40 6.20
N SER A 122 -7.10 -7.06 7.51
CA SER A 122 -5.95 -6.43 8.17
C SER A 122 -4.76 -7.38 8.26
N THR A 123 -4.97 -8.66 8.54
CA THR A 123 -3.89 -9.65 8.52
C THR A 123 -3.29 -9.78 7.12
N VAL A 124 -4.10 -9.85 6.06
CA VAL A 124 -3.62 -9.87 4.67
C VAL A 124 -2.79 -8.62 4.36
N SER A 125 -3.30 -7.44 4.74
CA SER A 125 -2.61 -6.16 4.59
C SER A 125 -1.25 -6.13 5.31
N ASN A 126 -1.18 -6.68 6.53
CA ASN A 126 0.06 -6.81 7.30
C ASN A 126 1.05 -7.81 6.65
N HIS A 127 0.58 -8.93 6.09
CA HIS A 127 1.43 -9.86 5.35
C HIS A 127 2.05 -9.21 4.11
N VAL A 128 1.27 -8.43 3.37
CA VAL A 128 1.76 -7.66 2.21
C VAL A 128 2.78 -6.62 2.66
N THR A 129 2.49 -5.87 3.72
CA THR A 129 3.41 -4.87 4.30
C THR A 129 4.74 -5.50 4.74
N SER A 130 4.69 -6.66 5.40
CA SER A 130 5.90 -7.41 5.80
C SER A 130 6.69 -7.94 4.60
N ALA A 131 6.02 -8.38 3.53
CA ALA A 131 6.69 -8.77 2.30
C ALA A 131 7.36 -7.59 1.59
N ILE A 132 6.74 -6.40 1.63
CA ILE A 132 7.34 -5.16 1.15
C ILE A 132 8.58 -4.81 1.98
N ASP A 133 8.52 -4.90 3.32
CA ASP A 133 9.69 -4.64 4.17
C ASP A 133 10.84 -5.58 3.85
N ALA A 134 10.58 -6.88 3.67
CA ALA A 134 11.60 -7.84 3.26
C ALA A 134 12.22 -7.46 1.89
N LEU A 135 11.39 -7.01 0.94
CA LEU A 135 11.86 -6.52 -0.35
C LEU A 135 12.70 -5.24 -0.21
N LEU A 136 12.27 -4.27 0.60
CA LEU A 136 13.03 -3.05 0.87
C LEU A 136 14.37 -3.34 1.55
N VAL A 137 14.41 -4.30 2.49
CA VAL A 137 15.68 -4.77 3.08
C VAL A 137 16.60 -5.33 2.00
N SER A 138 16.11 -6.20 1.12
CA SER A 138 16.92 -6.76 0.02
C SER A 138 17.38 -5.69 -0.97
N LEU A 139 16.55 -4.67 -1.23
CA LEU A 139 16.87 -3.53 -2.08
C LEU A 139 17.99 -2.68 -1.48
N ASN A 140 17.91 -2.37 -0.19
CA ASN A 140 18.95 -1.65 0.53
C ASN A 140 20.26 -2.46 0.63
N ALA A 141 20.18 -3.79 0.68
CA ALA A 141 21.36 -4.68 0.71
C ALA A 141 22.00 -4.86 -0.67
N GLY A 142 21.26 -4.66 -1.77
CA GLY A 142 21.73 -4.84 -3.14
C GLY A 142 21.91 -6.30 -3.56
N ASP A 143 21.40 -7.27 -2.80
CA ASP A 143 21.45 -8.69 -3.15
C ASP A 143 20.30 -9.05 -4.12
N LEU A 144 20.67 -9.34 -5.36
CA LEU A 144 19.74 -9.56 -6.46
C LEU A 144 18.95 -10.87 -6.33
N GLU A 145 19.52 -11.91 -5.71
CA GLU A 145 18.81 -13.19 -5.59
C GLU A 145 17.75 -13.13 -4.47
N THR A 146 18.07 -12.53 -3.32
CA THR A 146 17.05 -12.27 -2.29
C THR A 146 16.04 -11.24 -2.75
N MET A 147 16.43 -10.23 -3.53
CA MET A 147 15.48 -9.31 -4.18
C MET A 147 14.52 -10.05 -5.12
N ARG A 148 15.02 -11.02 -5.91
CA ARG A 148 14.19 -11.86 -6.78
C ARG A 148 13.16 -12.66 -5.98
N GLN A 149 13.59 -13.29 -4.89
CA GLN A 149 12.73 -14.13 -4.04
C GLN A 149 11.68 -13.30 -3.29
N THR A 150 12.07 -12.17 -2.70
CA THR A 150 11.15 -11.28 -1.97
C THR A 150 10.18 -10.57 -2.92
N HIS A 151 10.63 -10.17 -4.11
CA HIS A 151 9.74 -9.64 -5.16
C HIS A 151 8.72 -10.71 -5.61
N ALA A 152 9.15 -11.95 -5.84
CA ALA A 152 8.24 -13.05 -6.16
C ALA A 152 7.19 -13.26 -5.06
N ARG A 153 7.58 -13.15 -3.79
CA ARG A 153 6.65 -13.25 -2.66
C ARG A 153 5.61 -12.13 -2.65
N VAL A 154 6.01 -10.89 -2.94
CA VAL A 154 5.06 -9.77 -3.09
C VAL A 154 4.06 -10.05 -4.22
N MET A 155 4.54 -10.52 -5.37
CA MET A 155 3.68 -10.84 -6.52
C MET A 155 2.72 -12.00 -6.23
N GLU A 156 3.17 -13.04 -5.53
CA GLU A 156 2.32 -14.16 -5.09
C GLU A 156 1.17 -13.69 -4.18
N LEU A 157 1.46 -12.79 -3.23
CA LEU A 157 0.43 -12.23 -2.36
C LEU A 157 -0.58 -11.37 -3.14
N MET A 158 -0.10 -10.61 -4.12
CA MET A 158 -0.95 -9.84 -5.03
C MET A 158 -1.83 -10.72 -5.91
N GLU A 159 -1.31 -11.84 -6.39
CA GLU A 159 -2.08 -12.84 -7.16
C GLU A 159 -3.18 -13.48 -6.31
N ARG A 160 -2.90 -13.80 -5.05
CA ARG A 160 -3.92 -14.31 -4.11
C ARG A 160 -5.00 -13.27 -3.83
N LEU A 161 -4.62 -12.00 -3.70
CA LEU A 161 -5.58 -10.91 -3.53
C LEU A 161 -6.46 -10.72 -4.77
N GLU A 162 -5.86 -10.76 -5.96
CA GLU A 162 -6.58 -10.72 -7.25
C GLU A 162 -7.58 -11.87 -7.38
N ALA A 163 -7.19 -13.08 -6.97
CA ALA A 163 -8.05 -14.25 -6.99
C ALA A 163 -9.23 -14.17 -5.99
N ALA A 164 -9.04 -13.45 -4.88
CA ALA A 164 -10.07 -13.24 -3.87
C ALA A 164 -11.14 -12.22 -4.29
N ILE A 165 -10.83 -11.32 -5.24
CA ILE A 165 -11.79 -10.34 -5.76
C ILE A 165 -12.74 -11.03 -6.76
N THR A 166 -14.02 -11.12 -6.42
CA THR A 166 -15.06 -11.71 -7.27
C THR A 166 -15.64 -10.66 -8.23
N ASP A 167 -16.05 -11.05 -9.44
CA ASP A 167 -16.63 -10.12 -10.42
C ASP A 167 -17.99 -9.55 -9.96
N GLU A 168 -18.73 -10.28 -9.10
CA GLU A 168 -19.97 -9.79 -8.46
C GLU A 168 -19.70 -8.60 -7.54
N SER A 169 -18.58 -8.63 -6.80
CA SER A 169 -18.14 -7.51 -5.98
C SER A 169 -17.81 -6.26 -6.79
N LEU A 170 -17.68 -6.37 -8.12
CA LEU A 170 -17.38 -5.28 -9.07
C LEU A 170 -18.61 -4.84 -9.88
N SER A 171 -19.77 -5.51 -9.72
CA SER A 171 -20.97 -5.26 -10.53
C SER A 171 -21.65 -3.95 -10.18
N GLU A 172 -22.12 -3.23 -11.22
CA GLU A 172 -22.81 -1.95 -11.07
C GLU A 172 -24.19 -2.06 -10.40
N ALA A 173 -24.74 -3.27 -10.30
CA ALA A 173 -26.05 -3.49 -9.69
C ALA A 173 -26.07 -3.37 -8.15
N HIS A 174 -24.91 -3.45 -7.47
CA HIS A 174 -24.79 -3.21 -6.02
C HIS A 174 -24.61 -1.71 -5.67
N GLN A 175 -24.69 -0.80 -6.66
CA GLN A 175 -24.16 0.58 -6.55
C GLN A 175 -24.98 1.60 -5.78
N ALA A 176 -26.21 1.32 -5.32
CA ALA A 176 -27.09 2.43 -4.92
C ALA A 176 -27.12 2.78 -3.42
N ASP A 177 -26.77 1.88 -2.49
CA ASP A 177 -27.02 2.18 -1.06
C ASP A 177 -26.15 1.41 -0.04
N GLU A 178 -25.24 0.53 -0.49
CA GLU A 178 -24.44 -0.26 0.45
C GLU A 178 -23.19 0.50 0.90
N LYS A 179 -23.13 0.80 2.20
CA LYS A 179 -21.94 1.29 2.87
C LYS A 179 -20.83 0.26 2.69
N GLU A 180 -19.72 0.67 2.08
CA GLU A 180 -18.53 -0.17 1.87
C GLU A 180 -18.15 -0.93 3.16
N PRO A 181 -17.85 -2.24 3.07
CA PRO A 181 -17.52 -3.04 4.24
C PRO A 181 -16.21 -2.56 4.89
N LEU A 182 -16.07 -2.79 6.21
CA LEU A 182 -14.90 -2.35 6.96
C LEU A 182 -13.60 -2.99 6.43
N SER A 183 -13.68 -4.24 5.95
CA SER A 183 -12.58 -5.01 5.38
C SER A 183 -11.94 -4.37 4.14
N THR A 184 -12.66 -3.49 3.44
CA THR A 184 -12.13 -2.79 2.25
C THR A 184 -10.96 -1.87 2.58
N TRP A 185 -10.99 -1.19 3.73
CA TRP A 185 -10.04 -0.10 4.03
C TRP A 185 -8.58 -0.53 4.23
N PRO A 186 -8.26 -1.57 5.03
CA PRO A 186 -6.88 -2.02 5.18
C PRO A 186 -6.27 -2.50 3.86
N LEU A 187 -7.05 -3.15 2.99
CA LEU A 187 -6.59 -3.60 1.68
C LEU A 187 -6.42 -2.43 0.71
N PHE A 188 -7.37 -1.50 0.68
CA PHE A 188 -7.30 -0.29 -0.14
C PHE A 188 -6.06 0.54 0.17
N CYS A 189 -5.74 0.79 1.44
CA CYS A 189 -4.57 1.60 1.81
C CYS A 189 -3.24 0.96 1.38
N THR A 190 -3.12 -0.36 1.52
CA THR A 190 -1.91 -1.08 1.10
C THR A 190 -1.79 -1.15 -0.42
N LEU A 191 -2.89 -1.33 -1.13
CA LEU A 191 -2.93 -1.24 -2.59
C LEU A 191 -2.58 0.17 -3.08
N GLN A 192 -3.12 1.21 -2.43
CA GLN A 192 -2.82 2.60 -2.74
C GLN A 192 -1.32 2.85 -2.61
N PHE A 193 -0.69 2.41 -1.52
CA PHE A 193 0.76 2.53 -1.35
C PHE A 193 1.53 1.80 -2.46
N LEU A 194 1.21 0.53 -2.75
CA LEU A 194 1.88 -0.26 -3.79
C LEU A 194 1.79 0.39 -5.18
N ILE A 195 0.64 0.98 -5.52
CA ILE A 195 0.39 1.59 -6.83
C ILE A 195 1.01 2.98 -6.92
N GLU A 196 0.70 3.86 -5.97
CA GLU A 196 1.07 5.30 -6.02
C GLU A 196 2.52 5.54 -5.61
N GLU A 197 2.99 4.87 -4.55
CA GLU A 197 4.35 5.04 -4.01
C GLU A 197 5.29 3.92 -4.44
N GLY A 198 4.83 2.67 -4.48
CA GLY A 198 5.63 1.53 -4.93
C GLY A 198 5.84 1.49 -6.44
N GLY A 199 4.90 2.02 -7.22
CA GLY A 199 4.95 2.00 -8.68
C GLY A 199 4.58 0.65 -9.32
N MET A 200 3.77 -0.16 -8.64
CA MET A 200 3.32 -1.47 -9.10
C MET A 200 2.61 -1.39 -10.46
N LEU A 201 2.99 -2.28 -11.38
CA LEU A 201 2.30 -2.44 -12.66
C LEU A 201 1.00 -3.21 -12.45
N THR A 202 -0.14 -2.56 -12.69
CA THR A 202 -1.47 -3.14 -12.48
C THR A 202 -1.98 -3.95 -13.67
N SER A 203 -1.23 -4.02 -14.78
CA SER A 203 -1.64 -4.74 -15.99
C SER A 203 -1.81 -6.25 -15.78
N ALA A 204 -1.09 -6.83 -14.82
CA ALA A 204 -1.20 -8.23 -14.44
C ALA A 204 -2.39 -8.52 -13.48
N PHE A 205 -2.99 -7.47 -12.90
CA PHE A 205 -4.02 -7.57 -11.85
C PHE A 205 -5.26 -6.73 -12.22
N PRO A 206 -5.99 -7.10 -13.28
CA PRO A 206 -7.07 -6.28 -13.82
C PRO A 206 -8.25 -6.09 -12.85
N ARG A 207 -8.61 -7.08 -12.03
CA ARG A 207 -9.71 -6.97 -11.06
C ARG A 207 -9.33 -6.05 -9.90
N THR A 208 -8.12 -6.22 -9.37
CA THR A 208 -7.55 -5.33 -8.35
C THR A 208 -7.50 -3.89 -8.87
N HIS A 209 -7.06 -3.70 -10.12
CA HIS A 209 -7.04 -2.38 -10.74
C HIS A 209 -8.44 -1.76 -10.82
N LYS A 210 -9.43 -2.52 -11.30
CA LYS A 210 -10.83 -2.07 -11.37
C LYS A 210 -11.41 -1.74 -9.98
N ALA A 211 -11.16 -2.58 -8.99
CA ALA A 211 -11.59 -2.35 -7.61
C ALA A 211 -10.98 -1.05 -7.05
N TYR A 212 -9.68 -0.85 -7.27
CA TYR A 212 -8.94 0.33 -6.86
C TYR A 212 -9.47 1.61 -7.53
N THR A 213 -9.63 1.60 -8.86
CA THR A 213 -10.13 2.78 -9.59
C THR A 213 -11.57 3.09 -9.22
N ARG A 214 -12.42 2.08 -9.03
CA ARG A 214 -13.78 2.25 -8.51
C ARG A 214 -13.79 2.94 -7.16
N LEU A 215 -13.01 2.47 -6.19
CA LEU A 215 -12.93 3.10 -4.86
C LEU A 215 -12.41 4.54 -4.96
N CYS A 216 -11.46 4.81 -5.86
CA CYS A 216 -10.93 6.16 -6.09
C CYS A 216 -11.96 7.14 -6.67
N HIS A 217 -12.82 6.70 -7.58
CA HIS A 217 -13.72 7.57 -8.33
C HIS A 217 -15.15 7.61 -7.77
N SER A 218 -15.67 6.47 -7.33
CA SER A 218 -17.06 6.34 -6.90
C SER A 218 -17.24 6.49 -5.39
N SER A 219 -16.22 6.17 -4.58
CA SER A 219 -16.37 6.22 -3.12
C SER A 219 -16.32 7.65 -2.58
N LYS A 220 -17.46 8.08 -2.01
CA LYS A 220 -17.53 9.35 -1.26
C LYS A 220 -16.56 9.38 -0.07
N ALA A 221 -16.31 8.22 0.56
CA ALA A 221 -15.40 8.14 1.69
C ALA A 221 -13.97 8.47 1.29
N VAL A 222 -13.49 7.90 0.18
CA VAL A 222 -12.14 8.14 -0.36
C VAL A 222 -11.98 9.57 -0.84
N SER A 223 -12.96 10.13 -1.56
CA SER A 223 -12.88 11.52 -2.03
C SER A 223 -12.86 12.53 -0.87
N GLN A 224 -13.67 12.32 0.17
CA GLN A 224 -13.66 13.18 1.36
C GLN A 224 -12.37 13.02 2.18
N HIS A 225 -11.82 11.80 2.27
CA HIS A 225 -10.52 11.53 2.87
C HIS A 225 -9.41 12.28 2.14
N ARG A 226 -9.32 12.15 0.81
CA ARG A 226 -8.34 12.89 -0.02
C ARG A 226 -8.45 14.40 0.16
N ARG A 227 -9.68 14.95 0.20
CA ARG A 227 -9.91 16.38 0.47
C ARG A 227 -9.51 16.80 1.89
N LEU A 228 -9.64 15.93 2.89
CA LEU A 228 -9.17 16.21 4.24
C LEU A 228 -7.65 16.30 4.25
N VAL A 229 -6.98 15.27 3.73
CA VAL A 229 -5.52 15.21 3.65
C VAL A 229 -4.96 16.41 2.88
N GLN A 230 -5.50 16.70 1.70
CA GLN A 230 -5.04 17.83 0.88
C GLN A 230 -5.17 19.16 1.63
N ARG A 231 -6.34 19.42 2.25
CA ARG A 231 -6.53 20.66 3.02
C ARG A 231 -5.55 20.78 4.19
N THR A 232 -5.23 19.68 4.87
CA THR A 232 -4.25 19.69 5.96
C THR A 232 -2.83 19.94 5.44
N VAL A 233 -2.48 19.41 4.27
CA VAL A 233 -1.20 19.69 3.61
C VAL A 233 -1.11 21.15 3.17
N ASP A 234 -2.14 21.69 2.54
CA ASP A 234 -2.17 23.09 2.10
C ASP A 234 -2.01 24.05 3.30
N GLN A 235 -2.71 23.76 4.40
CA GLN A 235 -2.57 24.51 5.66
C GLN A 235 -1.14 24.47 6.22
N LEU A 236 -0.45 23.32 6.11
CA LEU A 236 0.94 23.19 6.56
C LEU A 236 1.89 24.05 5.70
N LEU A 237 1.69 24.05 4.38
CA LEU A 237 2.51 24.80 3.43
C LEU A 237 2.29 26.31 3.54
N ASP A 238 1.06 26.76 3.75
CA ASP A 238 0.72 28.18 3.90
C ASP A 238 1.35 28.79 5.17
N VAL A 239 1.37 28.04 6.28
CA VAL A 239 2.00 28.47 7.54
C VAL A 239 3.52 28.59 7.39
N GLY A 240 4.15 27.72 6.59
CA GLY A 240 5.58 27.78 6.29
C GLY A 240 5.99 28.91 5.33
N GLY A 241 5.05 29.46 4.57
CA GLY A 241 5.30 30.55 3.61
C GLY A 241 5.21 31.96 4.19
N SER A 242 4.67 32.14 5.40
CA SER A 242 4.37 33.44 6.00
C SER A 242 5.43 33.96 6.99
N SER A 243 6.50 33.22 7.28
CA SER A 243 7.56 33.68 8.20
C SER A 243 8.69 34.39 7.45
N ASP A 244 8.72 35.71 7.56
CA ASP A 244 9.69 36.67 6.99
C ASP A 244 11.12 36.59 7.59
N THR A 245 11.64 35.39 7.86
CA THR A 245 12.99 35.20 8.41
C THR A 245 13.80 34.18 7.63
N HIS A 246 14.78 34.72 6.88
CA HIS A 246 16.01 34.10 6.37
C HIS A 246 15.92 32.89 5.39
N PRO A 247 16.44 33.01 4.15
CA PRO A 247 16.38 31.98 3.10
C PRO A 247 17.54 30.97 3.21
N SER A 248 17.85 30.48 4.40
CA SER A 248 18.85 29.43 4.61
C SER A 248 18.21 28.26 5.34
N GLN A 249 17.88 27.20 4.58
CA GLN A 249 17.24 25.94 5.01
C GLN A 249 15.71 25.98 5.20
N GLY A 250 14.98 26.40 4.17
CA GLY A 250 13.60 25.93 4.00
C GLY A 250 13.63 24.43 3.71
N ALA A 251 13.58 23.59 4.75
CA ALA A 251 13.41 22.15 4.61
C ALA A 251 12.06 21.91 3.93
N ARG A 252 12.08 21.80 2.60
CA ARG A 252 10.92 21.46 1.79
C ARG A 252 10.44 20.10 2.30
N VAL A 253 9.29 20.06 2.95
CA VAL A 253 8.73 18.82 3.50
C VAL A 253 8.48 17.88 2.32
N GLU A 254 9.28 16.82 2.21
CA GLU A 254 9.07 15.77 1.24
C GLU A 254 7.92 14.89 1.72
N LEU A 255 6.78 14.99 1.02
CA LEU A 255 5.56 14.24 1.33
C LEU A 255 5.51 12.87 0.63
N ASN A 256 6.43 12.63 -0.32
CA ASN A 256 6.51 11.39 -1.07
C ASN A 256 7.38 10.36 -0.35
N PHE A 257 7.15 9.09 -0.65
CA PHE A 257 8.02 8.02 -0.16
C PHE A 257 9.45 8.20 -0.69
N PRO A 258 10.51 8.09 0.13
CA PRO A 258 11.90 8.33 -0.31
C PRO A 258 12.35 7.43 -1.47
N ALA A 259 11.85 6.19 -1.53
CA ALA A 259 12.11 5.26 -2.62
C ALA A 259 10.89 5.12 -3.55
N LYS A 260 10.28 6.26 -3.92
CA LYS A 260 9.12 6.26 -4.82
C LYS A 260 9.43 5.56 -6.13
N GLY A 261 8.60 4.59 -6.48
CA GLY A 261 8.76 3.76 -7.68
C GLY A 261 9.70 2.57 -7.52
N PHE A 262 10.08 2.19 -6.29
CA PHE A 262 11.04 1.11 -6.05
C PHE A 262 10.69 -0.22 -6.73
N LEU A 263 9.41 -0.55 -6.94
CA LEU A 263 9.04 -1.78 -7.65
C LEU A 263 9.48 -1.75 -9.11
N ARG A 264 9.46 -0.58 -9.75
CA ARG A 264 9.97 -0.40 -11.13
C ARG A 264 11.48 -0.55 -11.18
N ASP A 265 12.17 -0.07 -10.14
CA ASP A 265 13.62 -0.22 -10.03
C ASP A 265 14.01 -1.67 -9.77
N VAL A 266 13.29 -2.38 -8.88
CA VAL A 266 13.42 -3.83 -8.68
C VAL A 266 13.20 -4.58 -9.99
N GLN A 267 12.12 -4.28 -10.72
CA GLN A 267 11.85 -4.90 -12.03
C GLN A 267 12.99 -4.64 -13.02
N ARG A 268 13.55 -3.43 -13.04
CA ARG A 268 14.71 -3.08 -13.88
C ARG A 268 15.95 -3.88 -13.47
N HIS A 269 16.26 -3.96 -12.18
CA HIS A 269 17.40 -4.73 -11.66
C HIS A 269 17.27 -6.21 -12.00
N LEU A 270 16.09 -6.81 -11.77
CA LEU A 270 15.83 -8.20 -12.09
C LEU A 270 15.86 -8.47 -13.60
N ALA A 271 15.35 -7.56 -14.43
CA ALA A 271 15.45 -7.68 -15.87
C ALA A 271 16.91 -7.66 -16.36
N LEU A 272 17.75 -6.80 -15.77
CA LEU A 272 19.19 -6.75 -16.09
C LEU A 272 19.94 -8.00 -15.57
N TYR A 273 19.59 -8.47 -14.38
CA TYR A 273 20.18 -9.66 -13.75
C TYR A 273 19.90 -10.95 -14.54
N ASN A 274 18.67 -11.12 -15.02
CA ASN A 274 18.25 -12.32 -15.73
C ASN A 274 18.69 -12.34 -17.21
N ARG A 275 19.06 -11.19 -17.79
CA ARG A 275 19.45 -11.10 -19.20
C ARG A 275 20.90 -11.51 -19.42
N SER A 276 21.11 -12.47 -20.33
CA SER A 276 22.46 -12.83 -20.77
C SER A 276 23.11 -11.71 -21.60
N MET A 277 24.44 -11.73 -21.71
CA MET A 277 25.15 -10.78 -22.58
C MET A 277 24.74 -10.94 -24.05
N GLU A 278 24.57 -12.18 -24.52
CA GLU A 278 24.16 -12.51 -25.88
C GLU A 278 22.76 -11.96 -26.20
N GLU A 279 21.80 -12.16 -25.28
CA GLU A 279 20.45 -11.63 -25.42
C GLU A 279 20.46 -10.09 -25.51
N ARG A 280 21.26 -9.41 -24.67
CA ARG A 280 21.40 -7.94 -24.73
C ARG A 280 21.93 -7.43 -26.06
N THR A 281 22.85 -8.17 -26.70
CA THR A 281 23.42 -7.77 -27.99
C THR A 281 22.53 -8.09 -29.20
N THR A 282 21.57 -9.00 -29.04
CA THR A 282 20.70 -9.47 -30.13
C THR A 282 19.26 -8.93 -30.02
N ASP A 283 18.88 -8.35 -28.88
CA ASP A 283 17.59 -7.69 -28.70
C ASP A 283 17.48 -6.45 -29.61
N GLY A 284 16.30 -6.28 -30.23
CA GLY A 284 16.07 -5.21 -31.22
C GLY A 284 16.77 -5.37 -32.58
N VAL A 285 17.70 -6.33 -32.74
CA VAL A 285 18.40 -6.56 -34.01
C VAL A 285 17.49 -7.31 -34.98
N SER A 286 17.33 -6.75 -36.19
CA SER A 286 16.64 -7.40 -37.31
C SER A 286 17.58 -7.52 -38.49
N GLY A 287 17.60 -8.69 -39.14
CA GLY A 287 18.36 -8.92 -40.35
C GLY A 287 17.53 -8.65 -41.60
N GLU A 288 18.16 -8.82 -42.77
CA GLU A 288 17.51 -8.66 -44.08
C GLU A 288 16.30 -9.59 -44.29
N LYS A 289 16.24 -10.70 -43.53
CA LYS A 289 15.15 -11.69 -43.57
C LYS A 289 14.12 -11.51 -42.44
N GLY A 290 14.13 -10.36 -41.77
CA GLY A 290 13.28 -10.07 -40.61
C GLY A 290 13.96 -10.40 -39.27
N PRO A 291 13.20 -10.77 -38.22
CA PRO A 291 13.77 -11.03 -36.90
C PRO A 291 14.75 -12.20 -36.94
N LEU A 292 15.81 -12.13 -36.11
CA LEU A 292 16.82 -13.18 -36.04
C LEU A 292 16.20 -14.55 -35.72
N ASN A 293 16.73 -15.61 -36.34
CA ASN A 293 16.26 -16.98 -36.10
C ASN A 293 16.36 -17.37 -34.62
N SER A 294 17.40 -16.93 -33.90
CA SER A 294 17.56 -17.16 -32.46
C SER A 294 16.43 -16.53 -31.64
N ARG A 295 15.90 -15.39 -32.08
CA ARG A 295 14.75 -14.72 -31.47
C ARG A 295 13.44 -15.42 -31.81
N ALA A 296 13.24 -15.80 -33.07
CA ALA A 296 12.02 -16.45 -33.53
C ALA A 296 11.87 -17.90 -33.01
N SER A 297 12.97 -18.60 -32.75
CA SER A 297 12.98 -20.01 -32.29
C SER A 297 13.55 -20.21 -30.87
N GLY A 298 13.82 -19.12 -30.13
CA GLY A 298 14.38 -19.18 -28.79
C GLY A 298 13.42 -19.81 -27.76
N GLY A 299 12.13 -19.46 -27.83
CA GLY A 299 11.06 -20.06 -27.01
C GLY A 299 10.58 -21.42 -27.52
N ARG A 300 11.50 -22.29 -27.97
CA ARG A 300 11.15 -23.58 -28.58
C ARG A 300 10.47 -24.52 -27.57
N LEU A 301 9.23 -24.90 -27.85
CA LEU A 301 8.49 -25.94 -27.12
C LEU A 301 8.64 -27.30 -27.82
N GLY A 302 9.90 -27.75 -27.96
CA GLY A 302 10.25 -28.98 -28.69
C GLY A 302 10.71 -28.75 -30.13
N ILE A 303 11.43 -29.72 -30.68
CA ILE A 303 12.13 -29.60 -31.98
C ILE A 303 11.16 -29.74 -33.17
N GLN A 304 10.07 -30.48 -33.01
CA GLN A 304 9.07 -30.70 -34.06
C GLN A 304 8.36 -29.42 -34.51
N ALA A 305 8.22 -28.45 -33.61
CA ALA A 305 7.60 -27.15 -33.90
C ALA A 305 8.55 -26.17 -34.60
N VAL A 306 9.85 -26.48 -34.68
CA VAL A 306 10.86 -25.61 -35.28
C VAL A 306 10.93 -25.85 -36.78
N GLN A 307 10.59 -24.83 -37.56
CA GLN A 307 10.73 -24.90 -39.02
C GLN A 307 12.19 -24.89 -39.43
N ALA A 308 12.62 -25.90 -40.18
CA ALA A 308 13.97 -26.02 -40.71
C ALA A 308 14.20 -25.04 -41.88
N ARG A 309 14.48 -23.78 -41.56
CA ARG A 309 14.71 -22.69 -42.53
C ARG A 309 16.18 -22.48 -42.89
N LEU A 310 17.06 -23.38 -42.46
CA LEU A 310 18.50 -23.29 -42.74
C LEU A 310 18.79 -23.82 -44.16
N PRO A 311 19.25 -22.97 -45.09
CA PRO A 311 19.56 -23.41 -46.45
C PRO A 311 20.73 -24.38 -46.46
N TRP A 312 20.73 -25.31 -47.43
CA TRP A 312 21.73 -26.38 -47.54
C TRP A 312 23.17 -25.88 -47.58
N THR A 313 23.42 -24.68 -48.13
CA THR A 313 24.74 -24.03 -48.18
C THR A 313 25.29 -23.63 -46.82
N LEU A 314 24.43 -23.50 -45.80
CA LEU A 314 24.80 -23.10 -44.43
C LEU A 314 24.66 -24.25 -43.43
N GLN A 315 24.30 -25.46 -43.88
CA GLN A 315 24.13 -26.64 -43.00
C GLN A 315 25.46 -27.16 -42.47
N ALA A 316 26.56 -26.97 -43.19
CA ALA A 316 27.89 -27.27 -42.71
C ALA A 316 28.40 -26.12 -41.82
N ARG A 317 28.20 -26.22 -40.50
CA ARG A 317 29.02 -25.41 -39.59
C ARG A 317 30.45 -25.95 -39.68
N PRO A 318 31.46 -25.16 -40.10
CA PRO A 318 32.84 -25.57 -39.90
C PRO A 318 33.03 -25.75 -38.39
N LEU A 319 33.38 -26.98 -37.98
CA LEU A 319 33.90 -27.22 -36.64
C LEU A 319 35.05 -26.23 -36.46
N ARG A 320 34.92 -25.28 -35.51
CA ARG A 320 36.07 -24.52 -35.04
C ARG A 320 37.10 -25.55 -34.59
N LYS A 321 38.14 -25.75 -35.40
CA LYS A 321 39.36 -26.42 -34.95
C LYS A 321 39.89 -25.56 -33.80
N GLY A 322 39.86 -26.14 -32.60
CA GLY A 322 40.71 -25.67 -31.50
C GLY A 322 42.17 -25.85 -31.86
#